data_AF-A0A365P570-F1
#
_entry.id   AF-A0A365P570-F1
#
_cell.length_a   1.000
_cell.length_b   1.000
_cell.length_c   1.000
_cell.angle_alpha   90.00
_cell.angle_beta   90.00
_cell.angle_gamma   90.00
#
_symmetry.space_group_name_H-M   'P 1'
#
loop_
_entity.id
_entity.type
_entity.pdbx_description
1 polymer ?
#
loop_
_entity_poly.entity_id
_entity_poly.type
_entity_poly.pdbx_seq_one_letter_code
_entity_poly.pdbx_strand_id
1 'polypeptide(L)'
;MKINKNLFYSRLFIVVLLLQLYLPSFKINLFFQLAVIILYFFFEFKKIPKLYFKKAVPLLILLFVGFIGTIINEYDKSQIIKDFFHFLKPVLGILIGYLFYKKIDNDLLFIKNVILAGFISAIIHFIILIFFADLSTGSVNSLREFSRDNFLELTSLFFLVGFKKIYKKNIDLKCNKIYLLVLILSCSLYLSRTMFLVSFVFIFSIFGYTKFNLKGLKIILVFMVAIGLFYAYLFSVKIDRNKAGIESFLYKVKIAPSELFNTKIDRENHKDLWDHWRGYEAKRALVLMEDKPISYIIGTGFGSLVNLKFKAPLDGEKKGMKYISELHNGYVYVLYKTGFIGLLIYFFFLISLYKEIYKKEVFETVFISAIGIIYLITTLTITGLFNNRDVFVFILGGLLVFNSKKKGQI
;
A
#
# COMPACT_ATOMS: atom_id res chain seq x y z
N MET A 1 -26.44 29.28 3.86
CA MET A 1 -25.08 29.22 4.46
C MET A 1 -24.07 28.86 3.37
N LYS A 2 -23.13 29.73 2.99
CA LYS A 2 -22.11 29.40 1.97
C LYS A 2 -21.09 28.44 2.60
N ILE A 3 -21.12 27.17 2.21
CA ILE A 3 -20.16 26.17 2.70
C ILE A 3 -18.76 26.58 2.21
N ASN A 4 -17.80 26.72 3.14
CA ASN A 4 -16.40 26.93 2.78
C ASN A 4 -15.86 25.67 2.10
N LYS A 5 -15.62 25.77 0.79
CA LYS A 5 -15.21 24.64 -0.04
C LYS A 5 -13.90 24.01 0.44
N ASN A 6 -12.92 24.83 0.85
CA ASN A 6 -11.63 24.32 1.33
C ASN A 6 -11.81 23.48 2.59
N LEU A 7 -12.62 23.97 3.54
CA LEU A 7 -12.92 23.25 4.77
C LEU A 7 -13.69 21.95 4.50
N PHE A 8 -14.69 22.00 3.62
CA PHE A 8 -15.52 20.84 3.28
C PHE A 8 -14.70 19.71 2.65
N TYR A 9 -13.97 19.99 1.56
CA TYR A 9 -13.18 18.96 0.88
C TYR A 9 -12.00 18.47 1.73
N SER A 10 -11.42 19.34 2.58
CA SER A 10 -10.37 18.93 3.53
C SER A 10 -10.90 17.92 4.55
N ARG A 11 -12.05 18.20 5.17
CA ARG A 11 -12.67 17.28 6.13
C ARG A 11 -13.10 15.98 5.46
N LEU A 12 -13.73 16.07 4.29
CA LEU A 12 -14.15 14.89 3.54
C LEU A 12 -12.95 14.03 3.12
N PHE A 13 -11.82 14.64 2.75
CA PHE A 13 -10.58 13.91 2.47
C PHE A 13 -10.07 13.12 3.68
N ILE A 14 -10.04 13.74 4.86
CA ILE A 14 -9.63 13.08 6.11
C ILE A 14 -10.56 11.91 6.42
N VAL A 15 -11.87 12.10 6.29
CA VAL A 15 -12.87 11.04 6.50
C VAL A 15 -12.63 9.88 5.52
N VAL A 16 -12.41 10.15 4.23
CA VAL A 16 -12.12 9.10 3.24
C VAL A 16 -10.85 8.31 3.59
N LEU A 17 -9.78 8.99 4.03
CA LEU A 17 -8.55 8.32 4.47
C LEU A 17 -8.77 7.42 5.69
N LEU A 18 -9.52 7.90 6.70
CA LEU A 18 -9.81 7.12 7.90
C LEU A 18 -10.74 5.93 7.60
N LEU A 19 -11.78 6.13 6.78
CA LEU A 19 -12.65 5.06 6.32
C LEU A 19 -11.86 3.99 5.55
N GLN A 20 -10.85 4.38 4.75
CA GLN A 20 -9.96 3.43 4.06
C GLN A 20 -9.20 2.50 5.00
N LEU A 21 -8.85 2.96 6.19
CA LEU A 21 -8.06 2.19 7.16
C LEU A 21 -8.90 1.37 8.12
N TYR A 22 -10.02 1.92 8.57
CA TYR A 22 -10.77 1.41 9.71
C TYR A 22 -12.10 0.76 9.34
N LEU A 23 -12.62 0.97 8.12
CA LEU A 23 -13.83 0.30 7.67
C LEU A 23 -13.48 -1.12 7.18
N PRO A 24 -13.92 -2.20 7.86
CA PRO A 24 -13.47 -3.55 7.53
C PRO A 24 -14.00 -4.05 6.19
N SER A 25 -15.19 -3.59 5.79
CA SER A 25 -15.85 -4.05 4.57
C SER A 25 -15.33 -3.31 3.34
N PHE A 26 -14.65 -4.05 2.46
CA PHE A 26 -14.24 -3.57 1.13
C PHE A 26 -15.41 -2.98 0.34
N LYS A 27 -16.57 -3.67 0.34
CA LYS A 27 -17.76 -3.24 -0.43
C LYS A 27 -18.29 -1.89 0.04
N ILE A 28 -18.38 -1.69 1.35
CA ILE A 28 -18.86 -0.43 1.93
C ILE A 28 -17.83 0.68 1.67
N ASN A 29 -16.53 0.37 1.77
CA ASN A 29 -15.49 1.33 1.46
C ASN A 29 -15.57 1.87 0.03
N LEU A 30 -15.70 0.95 -0.93
CA LEU A 30 -15.89 1.29 -2.34
C LEU A 30 -17.17 2.09 -2.58
N PHE A 31 -18.28 1.71 -1.93
CA PHE A 31 -19.53 2.48 -2.01
C PHE A 31 -19.31 3.93 -1.56
N PHE A 32 -18.61 4.16 -0.44
CA PHE A 32 -18.27 5.52 0.00
C PHE A 32 -17.40 6.27 -1.01
N GLN A 33 -16.40 5.62 -1.62
CA GLN A 33 -15.58 6.25 -2.66
C GLN A 33 -16.41 6.70 -3.86
N LEU A 34 -17.30 5.82 -4.35
CA LEU A 34 -18.20 6.14 -5.46
C LEU A 34 -19.18 7.26 -5.09
N ALA A 35 -19.80 7.19 -3.91
CA ALA A 35 -20.71 8.23 -3.41
C ALA A 35 -20.01 9.59 -3.32
N VAL A 36 -18.77 9.62 -2.84
CA VAL A 36 -17.96 10.84 -2.78
C VAL A 36 -17.66 11.42 -4.17
N ILE A 37 -17.36 10.57 -5.15
CA ILE A 37 -17.12 11.00 -6.53
C ILE A 37 -18.41 11.55 -7.17
N ILE A 38 -19.53 10.85 -7.01
CA ILE A 38 -20.84 11.28 -7.50
C ILE A 38 -21.20 12.64 -6.89
N LEU A 39 -21.04 12.78 -5.57
CA LEU A 39 -21.28 14.03 -4.84
C LEU A 39 -20.40 15.17 -5.36
N TYR A 40 -19.13 14.92 -5.63
CA TYR A 40 -18.23 15.93 -6.21
C TYR A 40 -18.72 16.41 -7.58
N PHE A 41 -19.09 15.48 -8.48
CA PHE A 41 -19.55 15.85 -9.82
C PHE A 41 -20.90 16.55 -9.79
N PHE A 42 -21.80 16.14 -8.89
CA PHE A 42 -23.09 16.79 -8.68
C PHE A 42 -22.94 18.26 -8.25
N PHE A 43 -21.99 18.57 -7.36
CA PHE A 43 -21.83 19.95 -6.85
C PHE A 43 -20.88 20.84 -7.67
N GLU A 44 -19.88 20.27 -8.35
CA GLU A 44 -18.85 21.08 -9.02
C GLU A 44 -18.94 21.06 -10.55
N PHE A 45 -19.61 20.06 -11.16
CA PHE A 45 -19.78 19.90 -12.62
C PHE A 45 -18.53 20.30 -13.44
N LYS A 46 -17.39 19.66 -13.17
CA LYS A 46 -16.13 19.94 -13.90
C LYS A 46 -15.64 18.74 -14.69
N LYS A 47 -15.10 19.01 -15.88
CA LYS A 47 -14.37 18.01 -16.67
C LYS A 47 -13.10 17.56 -15.92
N ILE A 48 -12.85 16.25 -15.92
CA ILE A 48 -11.61 15.67 -15.42
C ILE A 48 -10.47 16.11 -16.34
N PRO A 49 -9.37 16.71 -15.82
CA PRO A 49 -8.29 17.20 -16.66
C PRO A 49 -7.46 16.08 -17.29
N LYS A 50 -6.93 16.35 -18.49
CA LYS A 50 -6.11 15.41 -19.28
C LYS A 50 -4.92 14.82 -18.51
N LEU A 51 -4.33 15.58 -17.59
CA LEU A 51 -3.17 15.11 -16.84
C LEU A 51 -3.49 13.96 -15.88
N TYR A 52 -4.66 13.98 -15.24
CA TYR A 52 -5.11 12.85 -14.43
C TYR A 52 -5.17 11.58 -15.29
N PHE A 53 -5.81 11.67 -16.46
CA PHE A 53 -5.89 10.54 -17.39
C PHE A 53 -4.50 10.03 -17.78
N LYS A 54 -3.56 10.91 -18.12
CA LYS A 54 -2.18 10.48 -18.45
C LYS A 54 -1.52 9.62 -17.36
N LYS A 55 -1.86 9.85 -16.09
CA LYS A 55 -1.32 9.08 -14.95
C LYS A 55 -2.16 7.86 -14.58
N ALA A 56 -3.47 7.91 -14.79
CA ALA A 56 -4.39 6.81 -14.51
C ALA A 56 -4.53 5.79 -15.65
N VAL A 57 -4.18 6.17 -16.90
CA VAL A 57 -4.30 5.33 -18.10
C VAL A 57 -3.67 3.95 -17.95
N PRO A 58 -2.45 3.78 -17.41
CA PRO A 58 -1.89 2.45 -17.20
C PRO A 58 -2.78 1.54 -16.33
N LEU A 59 -3.39 2.09 -15.28
CA LEU A 59 -4.30 1.33 -14.40
C LEU A 59 -5.64 1.03 -15.09
N LEU A 60 -6.13 1.93 -15.94
CA LEU A 60 -7.32 1.68 -16.77
C LEU A 60 -7.05 0.60 -17.81
N ILE A 61 -5.89 0.63 -18.49
CA ILE A 61 -5.50 -0.42 -19.44
C ILE A 61 -5.37 -1.75 -18.70
N LEU A 62 -4.77 -1.78 -17.52
CA LEU A 62 -4.69 -2.98 -16.69
C LEU A 62 -6.07 -3.56 -16.37
N LEU A 63 -7.04 -2.71 -16.05
CA LEU A 63 -8.44 -3.10 -15.85
C LEU A 63 -9.05 -3.73 -17.11
N PHE A 64 -8.81 -3.15 -18.29
CA PHE A 64 -9.29 -3.70 -19.56
C PHE A 64 -8.66 -5.06 -19.90
N VAL A 65 -7.36 -5.23 -19.67
CA VAL A 65 -6.66 -6.51 -19.92
C VAL A 65 -7.27 -7.63 -19.07
N GLY A 66 -7.64 -7.35 -17.82
CA GLY A 66 -8.32 -8.34 -16.96
C GLY A 66 -9.64 -8.86 -17.53
N PHE A 67 -10.39 -8.05 -18.28
CA PHE A 67 -11.60 -8.50 -18.96
C PHE A 67 -11.35 -9.39 -20.18
N ILE A 68 -10.20 -9.26 -20.85
CA ILE A 68 -9.85 -10.13 -21.99
C ILE A 68 -9.79 -11.60 -21.52
N GLY A 69 -9.13 -11.85 -20.39
CA GLY A 69 -9.10 -13.19 -19.78
C GLY A 69 -10.47 -13.69 -19.32
N THR A 70 -11.35 -12.78 -18.86
CA THR A 70 -12.75 -13.11 -18.47
C THR A 70 -13.63 -13.46 -19.67
N ILE A 71 -13.40 -12.88 -20.84
CA ILE A 71 -14.19 -13.24 -22.04
C ILE A 71 -13.83 -14.66 -22.49
N ILE A 72 -12.57 -15.04 -22.33
CA ILE A 72 -12.06 -16.36 -22.74
C ILE A 72 -12.48 -17.46 -21.76
N ASN A 73 -12.73 -17.11 -20.50
CA ASN A 73 -13.07 -18.06 -19.45
C ASN A 73 -14.37 -17.65 -18.76
N GLU A 74 -15.37 -18.51 -18.78
CA GLU A 74 -16.65 -18.25 -18.11
C GLU A 74 -16.51 -18.33 -16.58
N TYR A 75 -16.83 -17.24 -15.89
CA TYR A 75 -16.78 -17.14 -14.43
C TYR A 75 -18.10 -16.66 -13.83
N ASP A 76 -18.26 -16.93 -12.54
CA ASP A 76 -19.38 -16.42 -11.77
C ASP A 76 -19.40 -14.88 -11.76
N LYS A 77 -20.58 -14.30 -12.03
CA LYS A 77 -20.78 -12.86 -12.15
C LYS A 77 -20.38 -12.11 -10.89
N SER A 78 -20.61 -12.69 -9.70
CA SER A 78 -20.27 -12.03 -8.43
C SER A 78 -18.76 -11.90 -8.26
N GLN A 79 -17.98 -12.89 -8.72
CA GLN A 79 -16.52 -12.86 -8.67
C GLN A 79 -15.93 -11.89 -9.69
N ILE A 80 -16.51 -11.82 -10.90
CA ILE A 80 -16.13 -10.83 -11.91
C ILE A 80 -16.31 -9.41 -11.36
N ILE A 81 -17.48 -9.13 -10.77
CA ILE A 81 -17.78 -7.82 -10.18
C ILE A 81 -16.81 -7.49 -9.04
N LYS A 82 -16.52 -8.48 -8.17
CA LYS A 82 -15.57 -8.32 -7.07
C LYS A 82 -14.20 -7.87 -7.59
N ASP A 83 -13.65 -8.59 -8.56
CA ASP A 83 -12.31 -8.30 -9.11
C ASP A 83 -12.27 -6.98 -9.88
N PHE A 84 -13.30 -6.69 -10.67
CA PHE A 84 -13.44 -5.41 -11.37
C PHE A 84 -13.30 -4.25 -10.38
N PHE A 85 -14.03 -4.29 -9.28
CA PHE A 85 -13.97 -3.23 -8.28
C PHE A 85 -12.65 -3.19 -7.51
N HIS A 86 -12.01 -4.35 -7.32
CA HIS A 86 -10.69 -4.41 -6.70
C HIS A 86 -9.62 -3.71 -7.56
N PHE A 87 -9.66 -3.90 -8.89
CA PHE A 87 -8.79 -3.20 -9.83
C PHE A 87 -9.21 -1.75 -10.12
N LEU A 88 -10.49 -1.42 -9.97
CA LEU A 88 -10.99 -0.05 -10.12
C LEU A 88 -10.63 0.83 -8.92
N LYS A 89 -10.57 0.28 -7.70
CA LYS A 89 -10.31 1.03 -6.45
C LYS A 89 -9.12 1.99 -6.56
N PRO A 90 -7.92 1.59 -7.03
CA PRO A 90 -6.80 2.52 -7.15
C PRO A 90 -7.05 3.72 -8.07
N VAL A 91 -7.81 3.50 -9.16
CA VAL A 91 -8.20 4.56 -10.09
C VAL A 91 -9.10 5.59 -9.38
N LEU A 92 -10.07 5.11 -8.59
CA LEU A 92 -10.97 5.95 -7.79
C LEU A 92 -10.22 6.71 -6.69
N GLY A 93 -9.32 6.04 -5.97
CA GLY A 93 -8.53 6.68 -4.92
C GLY A 93 -7.68 7.84 -5.43
N ILE A 94 -6.96 7.62 -6.54
CA ILE A 94 -6.20 8.69 -7.20
C ILE A 94 -7.13 9.81 -7.67
N LEU A 95 -8.31 9.47 -8.22
CA LEU A 95 -9.28 10.46 -8.68
C LEU A 95 -9.77 11.36 -7.54
N ILE A 96 -10.16 10.77 -6.40
CA ILE A 96 -10.67 11.50 -5.24
C ILE A 96 -9.62 12.49 -4.73
N GLY A 97 -8.40 12.01 -4.45
CA GLY A 97 -7.32 12.89 -3.99
C GLY A 97 -7.02 14.01 -4.98
N TYR A 98 -7.00 13.68 -6.28
CA TYR A 98 -6.75 14.65 -7.33
C TYR A 98 -7.86 15.70 -7.45
N LEU A 99 -9.14 15.31 -7.46
CA LEU A 99 -10.26 16.23 -7.61
C LEU A 99 -10.39 17.17 -6.42
N PHE A 100 -10.20 16.66 -5.20
CA PHE A 100 -10.28 17.44 -3.98
C PHE A 100 -9.19 18.50 -3.93
N TYR A 101 -7.93 18.14 -4.17
CA TYR A 101 -6.84 19.11 -4.09
C TYR A 101 -6.66 19.98 -5.32
N LYS A 102 -7.20 19.56 -6.47
CA LYS A 102 -7.41 20.48 -7.60
C LYS A 102 -8.41 21.57 -7.23
N LYS A 103 -9.42 21.24 -6.40
CA LYS A 103 -10.45 22.19 -5.97
C LYS A 103 -9.97 23.10 -4.84
N ILE A 104 -9.27 22.55 -3.85
CA ILE A 104 -8.71 23.29 -2.72
C ILE A 104 -7.59 24.24 -3.16
N ASP A 105 -6.76 23.78 -4.10
CA ASP A 105 -5.63 24.53 -4.64
C ASP A 105 -4.66 25.11 -3.59
N ASN A 106 -4.28 24.30 -2.61
CA ASN A 106 -3.33 24.70 -1.57
C ASN A 106 -2.50 23.49 -1.14
N ASP A 107 -1.21 23.50 -1.50
CA ASP A 107 -0.25 22.42 -1.24
C ASP A 107 0.07 22.30 0.26
N LEU A 108 0.21 23.44 0.95
CA LEU A 108 0.43 23.46 2.38
C LEU A 108 -0.76 22.86 3.14
N LEU A 109 -1.99 23.19 2.75
CA LEU A 109 -3.20 22.64 3.36
C LEU A 109 -3.32 21.13 3.11
N PHE A 110 -2.94 20.66 1.91
CA PHE A 110 -2.83 19.21 1.65
C PHE A 110 -1.91 18.50 2.62
N ILE A 111 -0.69 19.02 2.78
CA ILE A 111 0.31 18.43 3.69
C ILE A 111 -0.21 18.46 5.13
N LYS A 112 -0.80 19.59 5.58
CA LYS A 112 -1.41 19.71 6.91
C LYS A 112 -2.55 18.69 7.12
N ASN A 113 -3.41 18.47 6.12
CA ASN A 113 -4.52 17.51 6.22
C ASN A 113 -4.04 16.06 6.30
N VAL A 114 -3.01 15.68 5.54
CA VAL A 114 -2.40 14.33 5.65
C VAL A 114 -1.78 14.15 7.05
N ILE A 115 -1.05 15.15 7.56
CA ILE A 115 -0.47 15.09 8.90
C ILE A 115 -1.56 14.98 9.97
N LEU A 116 -2.63 15.77 9.86
CA LEU A 116 -3.76 15.72 10.79
C LEU A 116 -4.48 14.36 10.76
N ALA A 117 -4.70 13.79 9.57
CA ALA A 117 -5.33 12.47 9.43
C ALA A 117 -4.49 11.37 10.10
N GLY A 118 -3.16 11.39 9.91
CA GLY A 118 -2.26 10.45 10.60
C GLY A 118 -2.19 10.69 12.10
N PHE A 119 -2.25 11.94 12.56
CA PHE A 119 -2.31 12.22 14.00
C PHE A 119 -3.59 11.68 14.65
N ILE A 120 -4.75 11.87 14.01
CA ILE A 120 -6.03 11.28 14.45
C ILE A 120 -5.93 9.75 14.47
N SER A 121 -5.35 9.17 13.41
CA SER A 121 -5.10 7.73 13.31
C SER A 121 -4.24 7.21 14.46
N ALA A 122 -3.16 7.91 14.82
CA ALA A 122 -2.30 7.54 15.93
C ALA A 122 -3.03 7.59 17.29
N ILE A 123 -3.93 8.56 17.49
CA ILE A 123 -4.80 8.60 18.67
C ILE A 123 -5.72 7.37 18.70
N ILE A 124 -6.35 7.03 17.57
CA ILE A 124 -7.18 5.82 17.46
C ILE A 124 -6.35 4.57 17.77
N HIS A 125 -5.12 4.50 17.28
CA HIS A 125 -4.21 3.39 17.57
C HIS A 125 -3.92 3.26 19.06
N PHE A 126 -3.59 4.36 19.76
CA PHE A 126 -3.39 4.32 21.21
C PHE A 126 -4.64 3.90 21.97
N ILE A 127 -5.83 4.39 21.57
CA ILE A 127 -7.11 3.95 22.14
C ILE A 127 -7.26 2.44 21.97
N ILE A 128 -7.01 1.91 20.76
CA ILE A 128 -7.10 0.47 20.51
C ILE A 128 -6.14 -0.31 21.43
N LEU A 129 -4.90 0.14 21.57
CA LEU A 129 -3.92 -0.53 22.44
C LEU A 129 -4.32 -0.48 23.92
N ILE A 130 -4.83 0.64 24.42
CA ILE A 130 -5.21 0.80 25.83
C ILE A 130 -6.40 -0.10 26.19
N PHE A 131 -7.38 -0.23 25.29
CA PHE A 131 -8.64 -0.92 25.62
C PHE A 131 -8.71 -2.37 25.15
N PHE A 132 -7.94 -2.75 24.12
CA PHE A 132 -8.07 -4.08 23.50
C PHE A 132 -6.79 -4.91 23.54
N ALA A 133 -5.60 -4.30 23.67
CA ALA A 133 -4.37 -5.09 23.74
C ALA A 133 -4.12 -5.57 25.17
N ASP A 134 -3.93 -6.89 25.33
CA ASP A 134 -3.46 -7.44 26.60
C ASP A 134 -1.95 -7.21 26.76
N LEU A 135 -1.63 -6.07 27.38
CA LEU A 135 -0.26 -5.64 27.70
C LEU A 135 0.38 -6.48 28.81
N SER A 136 -0.41 -7.22 29.61
CA SER A 136 0.10 -8.00 30.74
C SER A 136 0.96 -9.19 30.30
N THR A 137 0.69 -9.73 29.10
CA THR A 137 1.43 -10.85 28.52
C THR A 137 2.83 -10.49 28.03
N GLY A 138 3.15 -9.20 27.88
CA GLY A 138 4.40 -8.73 27.28
C GLY A 138 4.64 -9.25 25.84
N SER A 139 3.60 -9.78 25.19
CA SER A 139 3.72 -10.46 23.91
C SER A 139 3.61 -9.47 22.75
N VAL A 140 4.53 -9.55 21.78
CA VAL A 140 4.43 -8.77 20.53
C VAL A 140 3.19 -9.16 19.72
N ASN A 141 2.67 -10.37 19.92
CA ASN A 141 1.48 -10.84 19.23
C ASN A 141 0.21 -10.16 19.75
N SER A 142 0.07 -9.91 21.07
CA SER A 142 -1.10 -9.20 21.62
C SER A 142 -1.17 -7.74 21.15
N LEU A 143 -0.03 -7.04 21.10
CA LEU A 143 0.05 -5.69 20.53
C LEU A 143 -0.40 -5.65 19.05
N ARG A 144 -0.07 -6.71 18.31
CA ARG A 144 -0.27 -6.78 16.85
C ARG A 144 -1.57 -7.44 16.42
N GLU A 145 -2.34 -7.98 17.36
CA GLU A 145 -3.61 -8.64 17.09
C GLU A 145 -4.59 -7.66 16.44
N PHE A 146 -4.69 -6.45 17.00
CA PHE A 146 -5.60 -5.40 16.56
C PHE A 146 -4.94 -4.34 15.67
N SER A 147 -3.60 -4.32 15.58
CA SER A 147 -2.86 -3.27 14.88
C SER A 147 -1.56 -3.80 14.23
N ARG A 148 -1.61 -4.09 12.92
CA ARG A 148 -0.45 -4.70 12.21
C ARG A 148 0.43 -3.70 11.48
N ASP A 149 -0.16 -2.65 10.92
CA ASP A 149 0.51 -1.56 10.24
C ASP A 149 -0.44 -0.38 10.01
N ASN A 150 0.16 0.79 9.76
CA ASN A 150 -0.56 1.99 9.34
C ASN A 150 0.32 2.93 8.51
N PHE A 151 0.13 2.88 7.18
CA PHE A 151 0.91 3.72 6.27
C PHE A 151 0.48 5.19 6.27
N LEU A 152 -0.71 5.53 6.78
CA LEU A 152 -1.11 6.94 6.90
C LEU A 152 -0.25 7.63 7.95
N GLU A 153 -0.15 7.06 9.15
CA GLU A 153 0.67 7.59 10.24
C GLU A 153 2.14 7.74 9.83
N LEU A 154 2.66 6.71 9.15
CA LEU A 154 4.03 6.73 8.67
C LEU A 154 4.25 7.82 7.62
N THR A 155 3.31 7.97 6.68
CA THR A 155 3.37 9.03 5.67
C THR A 155 3.28 10.40 6.32
N SER A 156 2.42 10.59 7.33
CA SER A 156 2.30 11.83 8.10
C SER A 156 3.59 12.17 8.82
N LEU A 157 4.26 11.20 9.44
CA LEU A 157 5.57 11.38 10.07
C LEU A 157 6.60 11.86 9.04
N PHE A 158 6.68 11.20 7.89
CA PHE A 158 7.64 11.56 6.86
C PHE A 158 7.28 12.83 6.10
N PHE A 159 6.00 13.18 5.97
CA PHE A 159 5.58 14.49 5.47
C PHE A 159 6.10 15.60 6.38
N LEU A 160 6.00 15.44 7.69
CA LEU A 160 6.46 16.41 8.68
C LEU A 160 7.98 16.57 8.65
N VAL A 161 8.73 15.45 8.66
CA VAL A 161 10.20 15.43 8.55
C VAL A 161 10.68 15.96 7.19
N GLY A 162 10.08 15.47 6.10
CA GLY A 162 10.40 15.83 4.73
C GLY A 162 10.11 17.29 4.44
N PHE A 163 9.02 17.85 4.95
CA PHE A 163 8.69 19.27 4.81
C PHE A 163 9.79 20.14 5.41
N LYS A 164 10.21 19.84 6.65
CA LYS A 164 11.31 20.55 7.31
C LYS A 164 12.61 20.45 6.52
N LYS A 165 12.94 19.27 6.02
CA LYS A 165 14.18 19.03 5.27
C LYS A 165 14.21 19.75 3.92
N ILE A 166 13.13 19.68 3.15
CA ILE A 166 13.06 20.20 1.78
C ILE A 166 12.84 21.71 1.77
N TYR A 167 11.91 22.22 2.60
CA TYR A 167 11.59 23.65 2.64
C TYR A 167 12.43 24.45 3.65
N LYS A 168 13.30 23.79 4.43
CA LYS A 168 14.15 24.40 5.48
C LYS A 168 13.36 25.21 6.52
N LYS A 169 12.07 24.93 6.69
CA LYS A 169 11.19 25.59 7.67
C LYS A 169 10.24 24.58 8.31
N ASN A 170 9.79 24.87 9.53
CA ASN A 170 8.77 24.05 10.15
C ASN A 170 7.42 24.28 9.48
N ILE A 171 6.60 23.23 9.47
CA ILE A 171 5.20 23.39 9.11
C ILE A 171 4.49 24.18 10.22
N ASP A 172 3.63 25.10 9.81
CA ASP A 172 2.82 25.91 10.71
C ASP A 172 1.67 25.08 11.31
N LEU A 173 2.02 24.21 12.25
CA LEU A 173 1.10 23.44 13.08
C LEU A 173 1.34 23.83 14.53
N LYS A 174 0.24 24.12 15.24
CA LYS A 174 0.28 24.36 16.68
C LYS A 174 0.87 23.11 17.34
N CYS A 175 1.95 23.30 18.11
CA CYS A 175 2.66 22.21 18.79
C CYS A 175 3.25 21.12 17.87
N ASN A 176 3.96 21.49 16.79
CA ASN A 176 4.61 20.56 15.86
C ASN A 176 5.43 19.42 16.54
N LYS A 177 6.08 19.70 17.68
CA LYS A 177 6.82 18.69 18.47
C LYS A 177 5.91 17.57 19.00
N ILE A 178 4.67 17.88 19.39
CA ILE A 178 3.69 16.90 19.87
C ILE A 178 3.28 15.97 18.74
N TYR A 179 2.94 16.52 17.56
CA TYR A 179 2.63 15.72 16.38
C TYR A 179 3.76 14.73 16.06
N LEU A 180 5.01 15.22 16.05
CA LEU A 180 6.18 14.39 15.80
C LEU A 180 6.33 13.27 16.84
N LEU A 181 6.24 13.60 18.13
CA LEU A 181 6.40 12.64 19.22
C LEU A 181 5.33 11.55 19.17
N VAL A 182 4.05 11.94 19.02
CA VAL A 182 2.91 11.02 18.95
C VAL A 182 3.05 10.08 17.77
N LEU A 183 3.40 10.60 16.59
CA LEU A 183 3.58 9.78 15.38
C LEU A 183 4.77 8.81 15.50
N ILE A 184 5.90 9.24 16.08
CA ILE A 184 7.06 8.36 16.30
C ILE A 184 6.71 7.22 17.25
N LEU A 185 6.07 7.53 18.39
CA LEU A 185 5.67 6.54 19.37
C LEU A 185 4.69 5.54 18.75
N SER A 186 3.65 6.04 18.08
CA SER A 186 2.64 5.19 17.43
C SER A 186 3.25 4.29 16.34
N CYS A 187 4.06 4.86 15.44
CA CYS A 187 4.72 4.10 14.37
C CYS A 187 5.63 2.99 14.91
N SER A 188 6.28 3.22 16.05
CA SER A 188 7.21 2.26 16.67
C SER A 188 6.46 1.05 17.25
N LEU A 189 5.25 1.26 17.77
CA LEU A 189 4.45 0.20 18.42
C LEU A 189 3.84 -0.81 17.44
N TYR A 190 3.77 -0.51 16.14
CA TYR A 190 3.29 -1.48 15.14
C TYR A 190 4.22 -2.68 14.95
N LEU A 191 5.52 -2.53 15.22
CA LEU A 191 6.53 -3.59 15.07
C LEU A 191 6.41 -4.35 13.73
N SER A 192 6.26 -3.59 12.63
CA SER A 192 5.95 -4.11 11.30
C SER A 192 7.16 -4.09 10.37
N ARG A 193 7.56 -5.28 9.89
CA ARG A 193 8.64 -5.47 8.89
C ARG A 193 8.45 -4.55 7.68
N THR A 194 7.23 -4.47 7.16
CA THR A 194 6.90 -3.67 5.97
C THR A 194 6.98 -2.17 6.27
N MET A 195 6.55 -1.71 7.45
CA MET A 195 6.68 -0.30 7.82
C MET A 195 8.15 0.13 7.97
N PHE A 196 9.03 -0.74 8.48
CA PHE A 196 10.47 -0.46 8.49
C PHE A 196 11.02 -0.28 7.08
N LEU A 197 10.71 -1.19 6.15
CA LEU A 197 11.11 -1.06 4.74
C LEU A 197 10.59 0.24 4.10
N VAL A 198 9.32 0.57 4.31
CA VAL A 198 8.71 1.82 3.82
C VAL A 198 9.39 3.06 4.43
N SER A 199 9.75 3.01 5.72
CA SER A 199 10.49 4.08 6.39
C SER A 199 11.86 4.29 5.76
N PHE A 200 12.58 3.22 5.45
CA PHE A 200 13.86 3.32 4.74
C PHE A 200 13.70 3.99 3.37
N VAL A 201 12.67 3.60 2.60
CA VAL A 201 12.39 4.24 1.30
C VAL A 201 12.11 5.73 1.45
N PHE A 202 11.32 6.14 2.45
CA PHE A 202 11.06 7.55 2.71
C PHE A 202 12.32 8.32 3.11
N ILE A 203 13.11 7.80 4.06
CA ILE A 203 14.38 8.41 4.47
C ILE A 203 15.26 8.60 3.25
N PHE A 204 15.56 7.52 2.51
CA PHE A 204 16.44 7.59 1.35
C PHE A 204 15.91 8.55 0.28
N SER A 205 14.59 8.62 0.08
CA SER A 205 14.00 9.54 -0.89
C SER A 205 14.13 10.99 -0.45
N ILE A 206 13.86 11.30 0.83
CA ILE A 206 13.98 12.66 1.39
C ILE A 206 15.44 13.15 1.36
N PHE A 207 16.42 12.25 1.49
CA PHE A 207 17.84 12.57 1.38
C PHE A 207 18.41 12.47 -0.05
N GLY A 208 17.58 12.15 -1.05
CA GLY A 208 17.98 12.11 -2.47
C GLY A 208 18.79 10.86 -2.86
N TYR A 209 18.82 9.83 -2.01
CA TYR A 209 19.58 8.59 -2.22
C TYR A 209 18.85 7.53 -3.05
N THR A 210 17.56 7.72 -3.36
CA THR A 210 16.82 6.83 -4.27
C THR A 210 17.01 7.16 -5.76
N LYS A 211 17.66 8.29 -6.09
CA LYS A 211 18.11 8.56 -7.46
C LYS A 211 19.25 7.60 -7.82
N PHE A 212 19.18 6.97 -8.98
CA PHE A 212 20.30 6.20 -9.53
C PHE A 212 21.44 7.15 -9.93
N ASN A 213 22.37 7.37 -9.01
CA ASN A 213 23.65 8.04 -9.23
C ASN A 213 24.74 7.30 -8.45
N LEU A 214 26.01 7.58 -8.72
CA LEU A 214 27.13 6.87 -8.08
C LEU A 214 27.09 6.95 -6.54
N LYS A 215 26.64 8.07 -5.96
CA LYS A 215 26.51 8.23 -4.51
C LYS A 215 25.39 7.35 -3.94
N GLY A 216 24.22 7.35 -4.57
CA GLY A 216 23.08 6.51 -4.20
C GLY A 216 23.42 5.04 -4.32
N LEU A 217 24.08 4.63 -5.41
CA LEU A 217 24.56 3.25 -5.60
C LEU A 217 25.53 2.80 -4.51
N LYS A 218 26.50 3.65 -4.13
CA LYS A 218 27.42 3.35 -3.01
C LYS A 218 26.65 3.13 -1.70
N ILE A 219 25.67 3.98 -1.39
CA ILE A 219 24.88 3.86 -0.16
C ILE A 219 24.00 2.60 -0.20
N ILE A 220 23.37 2.31 -1.34
CA ILE A 220 22.57 1.09 -1.54
C ILE A 220 23.46 -0.15 -1.34
N LEU A 221 24.68 -0.16 -1.90
CA LEU A 221 25.62 -1.26 -1.74
C LEU A 221 26.02 -1.47 -0.27
N VAL A 222 26.38 -0.40 0.45
CA VAL A 222 26.69 -0.47 1.88
C VAL A 222 25.50 -1.03 2.67
N PHE A 223 24.30 -0.58 2.34
CA PHE A 223 23.07 -1.05 2.98
C PHE A 223 22.79 -2.53 2.68
N MET A 224 23.01 -2.99 1.44
CA MET A 224 22.89 -4.40 1.07
C MET A 224 23.89 -5.28 1.83
N VAL A 225 25.13 -4.82 1.99
CA VAL A 225 26.14 -5.52 2.81
C VAL A 225 25.69 -5.57 4.28
N ALA A 226 25.19 -4.46 4.84
CA ALA A 226 24.68 -4.43 6.21
C ALA A 226 23.51 -5.40 6.42
N ILE A 227 22.57 -5.47 5.47
CA ILE A 227 21.48 -6.46 5.48
C ILE A 227 22.05 -7.89 5.41
N GLY A 228 23.01 -8.15 4.51
CA GLY A 228 23.64 -9.46 4.38
C GLY A 228 24.30 -9.93 5.68
N LEU A 229 25.07 -9.04 6.32
CA LEU A 229 25.69 -9.31 7.63
C LEU A 229 24.65 -9.52 8.73
N PHE A 230 23.57 -8.73 8.74
CA PHE A 230 22.48 -8.89 9.70
C PHE A 230 21.78 -10.24 9.53
N TYR A 231 21.49 -10.68 8.30
CA TYR A 231 20.93 -12.01 8.07
C TYR A 231 21.92 -13.12 8.43
N ALA A 232 23.21 -12.96 8.13
CA ALA A 232 24.23 -13.92 8.55
C ALA A 232 24.22 -14.11 10.08
N TYR A 233 24.11 -13.02 10.84
CA TYR A 233 23.92 -13.06 12.29
C TYR A 233 22.60 -13.74 12.69
N LEU A 234 21.47 -13.39 12.08
CA LEU A 234 20.17 -14.01 12.40
C LEU A 234 20.20 -15.54 12.17
N PHE A 235 20.92 -16.01 11.17
CA PHE A 235 21.07 -17.44 10.88
C PHE A 235 22.10 -18.14 11.77
N SER A 236 23.08 -17.42 12.33
CA SER A 236 24.06 -18.00 13.27
C SER A 236 23.51 -18.20 14.69
N VAL A 237 22.41 -17.52 15.05
CA VAL A 237 21.79 -17.62 16.37
C VAL A 237 20.50 -18.45 16.36
N LYS A 238 20.24 -19.17 17.45
CA LYS A 238 18.96 -19.86 17.68
C LYS A 238 17.91 -18.83 18.10
N ILE A 239 16.93 -18.60 17.23
CA ILE A 239 15.81 -17.70 17.46
C ILE A 239 14.53 -18.54 17.47
N ASP A 240 13.74 -18.42 18.52
CA ASP A 240 12.47 -19.15 18.65
C ASP A 240 11.27 -18.29 18.23
N ARG A 241 10.30 -18.92 17.56
CA ARG A 241 9.01 -18.33 17.18
C ARG A 241 8.16 -17.97 18.40
N ASN A 242 8.19 -18.81 19.43
CA ASN A 242 7.23 -18.81 20.54
C ASN A 242 7.72 -18.03 21.76
N LYS A 243 8.95 -17.52 21.76
CA LYS A 243 9.45 -16.70 22.86
C LYS A 243 8.83 -15.30 22.84
N ALA A 244 8.62 -14.75 24.04
CA ALA A 244 8.07 -13.42 24.23
C ALA A 244 9.05 -12.31 23.78
N GLY A 245 8.51 -11.11 23.55
CA GLY A 245 9.30 -9.92 23.22
C GLY A 245 9.89 -9.89 21.82
N ILE A 246 11.05 -9.26 21.69
CA ILE A 246 11.72 -8.93 20.41
C ILE A 246 12.15 -10.19 19.64
N GLU A 247 12.39 -11.32 20.33
CA GLU A 247 12.86 -12.56 19.69
C GLU A 247 11.84 -13.09 18.66
N SER A 248 10.52 -13.05 18.97
CA SER A 248 9.47 -13.43 18.01
C SER A 248 9.43 -12.50 16.79
N PHE A 249 9.73 -11.22 16.97
CA PHE A 249 9.85 -10.29 15.84
C PHE A 249 11.09 -10.61 14.99
N LEU A 250 12.25 -10.86 15.60
CA LEU A 250 13.47 -11.24 14.88
C LEU A 250 13.32 -12.59 14.18
N TYR A 251 12.56 -13.53 14.75
CA TYR A 251 12.21 -14.79 14.09
C TYR A 251 11.45 -14.52 12.80
N LYS A 252 10.42 -13.67 12.86
CA LYS A 252 9.67 -13.24 11.66
C LYS A 252 10.60 -12.57 10.65
N VAL A 253 11.54 -11.73 11.06
CA VAL A 253 12.52 -11.14 10.13
C VAL A 253 13.39 -12.22 9.47
N LYS A 254 13.89 -13.18 10.26
CA LYS A 254 14.72 -14.29 9.78
C LYS A 254 14.04 -15.14 8.71
N ILE A 255 12.76 -15.49 8.89
CA ILE A 255 12.01 -16.34 7.94
C ILE A 255 11.41 -15.56 6.76
N ALA A 256 11.52 -14.22 6.72
CA ALA A 256 10.85 -13.41 5.68
C ALA A 256 11.23 -13.78 4.24
N PRO A 257 12.51 -14.12 3.92
CA PRO A 257 12.86 -14.57 2.57
C PRO A 257 12.24 -15.93 2.23
N SER A 258 12.34 -16.91 3.13
CA SER A 258 11.79 -18.25 2.87
C SER A 258 10.27 -18.19 2.73
N GLU A 259 9.57 -17.38 3.53
CA GLU A 259 8.12 -17.14 3.49
C GLU A 259 7.60 -16.81 2.08
N LEU A 260 8.42 -16.15 1.26
CA LEU A 260 8.08 -15.72 -0.10
C LEU A 260 8.57 -16.67 -1.20
N PHE A 261 9.75 -17.28 -1.00
CA PHE A 261 10.46 -17.97 -2.08
C PHE A 261 10.57 -19.49 -1.90
N ASN A 262 10.24 -20.04 -0.73
CA ASN A 262 10.30 -21.48 -0.53
C ASN A 262 9.23 -22.18 -1.38
N THR A 263 9.67 -23.08 -2.25
CA THR A 263 8.81 -23.83 -3.19
C THR A 263 8.43 -25.22 -2.67
N LYS A 264 9.10 -25.70 -1.62
CA LYS A 264 8.84 -26.98 -0.94
C LYS A 264 8.14 -26.68 0.38
N ILE A 265 6.82 -26.71 0.35
CA ILE A 265 5.96 -26.43 1.51
C ILE A 265 5.21 -27.71 1.82
N ASP A 266 5.38 -28.22 3.03
CA ASP A 266 4.61 -29.35 3.53
C ASP A 266 3.23 -28.86 3.99
N ARG A 267 2.19 -29.40 3.36
CA ARG A 267 0.79 -29.04 3.63
C ARG A 267 0.25 -29.69 4.88
N GLU A 268 0.78 -30.86 5.24
CA GLU A 268 0.37 -31.60 6.44
C GLU A 268 1.02 -30.98 7.69
N ASN A 269 2.17 -30.31 7.52
CA ASN A 269 2.78 -29.51 8.55
C ASN A 269 2.19 -28.09 8.59
N HIS A 270 1.15 -27.90 9.41
CA HIS A 270 0.52 -26.59 9.60
C HIS A 270 1.52 -25.48 9.88
N LYS A 271 2.55 -25.73 10.69
CA LYS A 271 3.55 -24.71 11.04
C LYS A 271 4.29 -24.23 9.79
N ASP A 272 4.80 -25.17 9.00
CA ASP A 272 5.53 -24.88 7.76
C ASP A 272 4.65 -24.17 6.73
N LEU A 273 3.41 -24.63 6.58
CA LEU A 273 2.43 -24.00 5.68
C LEU A 273 2.12 -22.54 6.06
N TRP A 274 1.91 -22.24 7.34
CA TRP A 274 1.59 -20.87 7.79
C TRP A 274 2.80 -19.93 7.70
N ASP A 275 4.01 -20.43 7.97
CA ASP A 275 5.24 -19.65 7.84
C ASP A 275 5.57 -19.36 6.36
N HIS A 276 5.03 -20.14 5.42
CA HIS A 276 5.26 -20.02 3.98
C HIS A 276 3.97 -19.73 3.17
N TRP A 277 2.95 -19.18 3.84
CA TRP A 277 1.61 -19.01 3.26
C TRP A 277 1.61 -18.24 1.93
N ARG A 278 2.38 -17.14 1.85
CA ARG A 278 2.46 -16.30 0.65
C ARG A 278 3.08 -17.04 -0.55
N GLY A 279 4.14 -17.80 -0.30
CA GLY A 279 4.77 -18.65 -1.32
C GLY A 279 3.82 -19.76 -1.79
N TYR A 280 3.04 -20.34 -0.86
CA TYR A 280 2.04 -21.35 -1.18
C TYR A 280 0.95 -20.81 -2.13
N GLU A 281 0.33 -19.69 -1.77
CA GLU A 281 -0.68 -19.03 -2.60
C GLU A 281 -0.17 -18.74 -4.02
N ALA A 282 1.04 -18.16 -4.11
CA ALA A 282 1.69 -17.86 -5.37
C ALA A 282 1.91 -19.12 -6.22
N LYS A 283 2.44 -20.20 -5.62
CA LYS A 283 2.64 -21.48 -6.30
C LYS A 283 1.32 -22.06 -6.81
N ARG A 284 0.25 -22.02 -5.99
CA ARG A 284 -1.07 -22.51 -6.42
C ARG A 284 -1.61 -21.74 -7.61
N ALA A 285 -1.41 -20.43 -7.67
CA ALA A 285 -1.81 -19.61 -8.80
C ALA A 285 -1.05 -19.99 -10.09
N LEU A 286 0.28 -20.13 -10.00
CA LEU A 286 1.12 -20.51 -11.14
C LEU A 286 0.77 -21.89 -11.69
N VAL A 287 0.58 -22.89 -10.83
CA VAL A 287 0.16 -24.25 -11.25
C VAL A 287 -1.17 -24.21 -12.02
N LEU A 288 -2.12 -23.36 -11.63
CA LEU A 288 -3.39 -23.23 -12.37
C LEU A 288 -3.22 -22.55 -13.74
N MET A 289 -2.17 -21.76 -13.92
CA MET A 289 -1.85 -21.16 -15.21
C MET A 289 -1.15 -22.15 -16.15
N GLU A 290 -0.47 -23.17 -15.60
CA GLU A 290 0.12 -24.27 -16.39
C GLU A 290 -0.96 -25.08 -17.13
N ASP A 291 -2.13 -25.26 -16.51
CA ASP A 291 -3.28 -25.96 -17.12
C ASP A 291 -3.80 -25.24 -18.38
N LYS A 292 -3.60 -23.92 -18.47
CA LYS A 292 -4.00 -23.07 -19.61
C LYS A 292 -2.89 -22.07 -19.93
N PRO A 293 -1.84 -22.44 -20.68
CA PRO A 293 -0.65 -21.60 -20.86
C PRO A 293 -0.90 -20.20 -21.44
N ILE A 294 -1.99 -20.01 -22.20
CA ILE A 294 -2.41 -18.68 -22.68
C ILE A 294 -2.61 -17.68 -21.54
N SER A 295 -2.97 -18.16 -20.34
CA SER A 295 -3.13 -17.36 -19.12
C SER A 295 -1.85 -16.63 -18.73
N TYR A 296 -0.66 -17.13 -19.09
CA TYR A 296 0.59 -16.38 -18.85
C TYR A 296 0.68 -15.10 -19.66
N ILE A 297 0.05 -15.02 -20.83
CA ILE A 297 0.14 -13.85 -21.71
C ILE A 297 -0.91 -12.81 -21.29
N ILE A 298 -2.17 -13.22 -21.23
CA ILE A 298 -3.34 -12.33 -21.08
C ILE A 298 -4.03 -12.43 -19.71
N GLY A 299 -3.59 -13.36 -18.87
CA GLY A 299 -4.18 -13.63 -17.57
C GLY A 299 -5.31 -14.64 -17.63
N THR A 300 -5.66 -15.15 -16.45
CA THR A 300 -6.82 -16.02 -16.24
C THR A 300 -8.12 -15.19 -16.27
N GLY A 301 -8.04 -13.88 -16.02
CA GLY A 301 -9.15 -12.94 -16.07
C GLY A 301 -9.79 -12.63 -14.72
N PHE A 302 -10.64 -11.61 -14.69
CA PHE A 302 -11.51 -11.30 -13.54
C PHE A 302 -12.56 -12.39 -13.34
N GLY A 303 -12.82 -12.73 -12.08
CA GLY A 303 -13.68 -13.83 -11.67
C GLY A 303 -12.95 -15.15 -11.40
N SER A 304 -11.70 -15.27 -11.85
CA SER A 304 -10.87 -16.45 -11.61
C SER A 304 -10.56 -16.66 -10.13
N LEU A 305 -10.47 -17.91 -9.68
CA LEU A 305 -10.19 -18.24 -8.28
C LEU A 305 -9.01 -19.20 -8.17
N VAL A 306 -8.13 -18.96 -7.21
CA VAL A 306 -7.03 -19.85 -6.88
C VAL A 306 -7.52 -20.92 -5.92
N ASN A 307 -7.44 -22.18 -6.37
CA ASN A 307 -7.77 -23.36 -5.57
C ASN A 307 -6.61 -23.74 -4.64
N LEU A 308 -6.84 -23.56 -3.34
CA LEU A 308 -5.90 -23.89 -2.27
C LEU A 308 -5.77 -25.40 -2.03
N LYS A 309 -6.60 -26.24 -2.66
CA LYS A 309 -6.65 -27.71 -2.53
C LYS A 309 -7.07 -28.25 -1.16
N PHE A 310 -7.17 -27.40 -0.13
CA PHE A 310 -7.78 -27.69 1.17
C PHE A 310 -8.61 -26.48 1.61
N LYS A 311 -9.37 -26.62 2.71
CA LYS A 311 -10.12 -25.49 3.28
C LYS A 311 -9.27 -24.80 4.35
N ALA A 312 -8.82 -23.59 4.06
CA ALA A 312 -7.99 -22.81 4.97
C ALA A 312 -8.86 -21.92 5.88
N PRO A 313 -8.61 -21.84 7.20
CA PRO A 313 -9.39 -21.04 8.14
C PRO A 313 -9.04 -19.54 8.05
N LEU A 314 -9.35 -18.91 6.92
CA LEU A 314 -8.92 -17.54 6.59
C LEU A 314 -9.98 -16.47 6.86
N ASP A 315 -11.26 -16.84 6.85
CA ASP A 315 -12.42 -15.97 6.98
C ASP A 315 -13.07 -16.03 8.38
N GLY A 316 -12.51 -16.83 9.28
CA GLY A 316 -13.12 -17.11 10.59
C GLY A 316 -14.35 -18.02 10.52
N GLU A 317 -14.71 -18.53 9.33
CA GLU A 317 -15.79 -19.50 9.21
C GLU A 317 -15.33 -20.89 9.61
N LYS A 318 -16.21 -21.65 10.28
CA LYS A 318 -15.93 -23.02 10.74
C LYS A 318 -15.50 -23.97 9.62
N LYS A 319 -15.90 -23.70 8.38
CA LYS A 319 -15.58 -24.54 7.22
C LYS A 319 -14.29 -24.12 6.51
N GLY A 320 -13.83 -22.87 6.66
CA GLY A 320 -12.70 -22.31 5.92
C GLY A 320 -12.92 -22.18 4.41
N MET A 321 -12.03 -21.43 3.75
CA MET A 321 -12.07 -21.15 2.31
C MET A 321 -11.17 -22.10 1.51
N LYS A 322 -11.71 -22.68 0.44
CA LYS A 322 -10.93 -23.47 -0.54
C LYS A 322 -10.45 -22.66 -1.73
N TYR A 323 -11.20 -21.62 -2.08
CA TYR A 323 -10.97 -20.80 -3.25
C TYR A 323 -10.78 -19.35 -2.81
N ILE A 324 -9.71 -18.72 -3.27
CA ILE A 324 -9.40 -17.32 -2.98
C ILE A 324 -9.28 -16.52 -4.27
N SER A 325 -9.79 -15.28 -4.28
CA SER A 325 -9.63 -14.40 -5.44
C SER A 325 -8.36 -13.56 -5.37
N GLU A 326 -7.96 -13.17 -4.16
CA GLU A 326 -6.82 -12.29 -3.89
C GLU A 326 -5.66 -13.12 -3.33
N LEU A 327 -4.43 -12.74 -3.67
CA LEU A 327 -3.19 -13.38 -3.17
C LEU A 327 -2.38 -12.32 -2.45
N HIS A 328 -1.59 -12.68 -1.44
CA HIS A 328 -0.74 -11.70 -0.75
C HIS A 328 0.40 -11.16 -1.63
N ASN A 329 0.92 -11.99 -2.53
CA ASN A 329 1.92 -11.57 -3.51
C ASN A 329 1.23 -10.89 -4.69
N GLY A 330 1.29 -9.56 -4.71
CA GLY A 330 0.67 -8.71 -5.72
C GLY A 330 1.21 -8.90 -7.14
N TYR A 331 2.47 -9.34 -7.30
CA TYR A 331 3.02 -9.60 -8.63
C TYR A 331 2.37 -10.83 -9.25
N VAL A 332 2.27 -11.89 -8.46
CA VAL A 332 1.59 -13.12 -8.89
C VAL A 332 0.09 -12.88 -9.01
N TYR A 333 -0.50 -12.04 -8.15
CA TYR A 333 -1.90 -11.63 -8.29
C TYR A 333 -2.18 -10.91 -9.62
N VAL A 334 -1.39 -9.89 -9.97
CA VAL A 334 -1.51 -9.16 -11.24
C VAL A 334 -1.26 -10.11 -12.42
N LEU A 335 -0.21 -10.92 -12.36
CA LEU A 335 0.10 -11.93 -13.39
C LEU A 335 -1.06 -12.93 -13.57
N TYR A 336 -1.62 -13.43 -12.47
CA TYR A 336 -2.71 -14.40 -12.50
C TYR A 336 -3.98 -13.81 -13.14
N LYS A 337 -4.31 -12.55 -12.82
CA LYS A 337 -5.52 -11.88 -13.32
C LYS A 337 -5.38 -11.31 -14.73
N THR A 338 -4.20 -10.80 -15.08
CA THR A 338 -3.98 -9.95 -16.28
C THR A 338 -2.79 -10.36 -17.15
N GLY A 339 -2.09 -11.43 -16.77
CA GLY A 339 -0.99 -11.98 -17.54
C GLY A 339 0.27 -11.12 -17.50
N PHE A 340 1.26 -11.52 -18.28
CA PHE A 340 2.52 -10.83 -18.42
C PHE A 340 2.33 -9.42 -19.03
N ILE A 341 1.37 -9.27 -19.94
CA ILE A 341 1.00 -7.97 -20.51
C ILE A 341 0.56 -7.01 -19.40
N GLY A 342 -0.37 -7.44 -18.54
CA GLY A 342 -0.82 -6.62 -17.41
C GLY A 342 0.30 -6.33 -16.41
N LEU A 343 1.16 -7.31 -16.13
CA LEU A 343 2.33 -7.12 -15.27
C LEU A 343 3.30 -6.06 -15.81
N LEU A 344 3.57 -6.04 -17.12
CA LEU A 344 4.40 -5.01 -17.76
C LEU A 344 3.75 -3.62 -17.66
N ILE A 345 2.43 -3.52 -17.85
CA ILE A 345 1.68 -2.27 -17.68
C ILE A 345 1.77 -1.77 -16.23
N TYR A 346 1.67 -2.68 -15.26
CA TYR A 346 1.84 -2.36 -13.85
C TYR A 346 3.25 -1.85 -13.55
N PHE A 347 4.30 -2.51 -14.07
CA PHE A 347 5.67 -1.99 -13.94
C PHE A 347 5.85 -0.64 -14.62
N PHE A 348 5.26 -0.44 -15.80
CA PHE A 348 5.28 0.85 -16.47
C PHE A 348 4.64 1.95 -15.59
N PHE A 349 3.50 1.66 -14.94
CA PHE A 349 2.89 2.58 -13.98
C PHE A 349 3.86 2.93 -12.85
N LEU A 350 4.46 1.94 -12.18
CA LEU A 350 5.40 2.16 -11.07
C LEU A 350 6.64 2.96 -11.50
N ILE A 351 7.24 2.60 -12.64
CA ILE A 351 8.38 3.30 -13.22
C ILE A 351 8.00 4.76 -13.55
N SER A 352 6.77 5.01 -14.02
CA SER A 352 6.29 6.35 -14.33
C SER A 352 6.16 7.25 -13.10
N LEU A 353 5.92 6.67 -11.91
CA LEU A 353 5.93 7.38 -10.64
C LEU A 353 7.36 7.64 -10.19
N TYR A 354 8.21 6.62 -10.21
CA TYR A 354 9.63 6.73 -9.87
C TYR A 354 10.34 7.81 -10.70
N LYS A 355 10.08 7.86 -12.02
CA LYS A 355 10.67 8.85 -12.93
C LYS A 355 10.39 10.31 -12.56
N GLU A 356 9.43 10.62 -11.68
CA GLU A 356 9.20 11.99 -11.22
C GLU A 356 10.40 12.58 -10.46
N ILE A 357 11.23 11.76 -9.79
CA ILE A 357 12.39 12.25 -9.03
C ILE A 357 13.48 12.88 -9.91
N TYR A 358 13.57 12.48 -11.19
CA TYR A 358 14.55 12.98 -12.15
C TYR A 358 14.18 14.33 -12.77
N LYS A 359 13.04 14.90 -12.38
CA LYS A 359 12.65 16.26 -12.77
C LYS A 359 13.28 17.24 -11.77
N LYS A 360 12.49 18.18 -11.25
CA LYS A 360 12.92 19.07 -10.17
C LYS A 360 12.74 18.37 -8.83
N GLU A 361 13.76 18.38 -7.97
CA GLU A 361 13.69 17.78 -6.64
C GLU A 361 12.91 18.66 -5.67
N VAL A 362 11.59 18.55 -5.74
CA VAL A 362 10.64 19.20 -4.83
C VAL A 362 9.89 18.16 -4.00
N PHE A 363 9.17 18.61 -2.96
CA PHE A 363 8.40 17.75 -2.07
C PHE A 363 7.52 16.76 -2.84
N GLU A 364 6.77 17.24 -3.83
CA GLU A 364 5.85 16.40 -4.60
C GLU A 364 6.56 15.29 -5.35
N THR A 365 7.63 15.61 -6.09
CA THR A 365 8.38 14.62 -6.88
C THR A 365 9.08 13.60 -6.00
N VAL A 366 9.57 14.02 -4.82
CA VAL A 366 10.20 13.13 -3.84
C VAL A 366 9.19 12.10 -3.33
N PHE A 367 8.02 12.55 -2.89
CA PHE A 367 7.00 11.66 -2.35
C PHE A 367 6.30 10.82 -3.43
N ILE A 368 6.06 11.34 -4.64
CA ILE A 368 5.52 10.55 -5.75
C ILE A 368 6.48 9.41 -6.11
N SER A 369 7.77 9.70 -6.22
CA SER A 369 8.78 8.68 -6.50
C SER A 369 8.91 7.68 -5.36
N ALA A 370 8.89 8.14 -4.11
CA ALA A 370 8.91 7.26 -2.94
C ALA A 370 7.71 6.30 -2.95
N ILE A 371 6.50 6.78 -3.24
CA ILE A 371 5.30 5.94 -3.37
C ILE A 371 5.47 4.89 -4.48
N GLY A 372 6.07 5.25 -5.62
CA GLY A 372 6.38 4.30 -6.70
C GLY A 372 7.29 3.14 -6.24
N ILE A 373 8.36 3.46 -5.50
CA ILE A 373 9.28 2.45 -4.92
C ILE A 373 8.60 1.66 -3.80
N ILE A 374 7.80 2.33 -2.96
CA ILE A 374 7.03 1.68 -1.90
C ILE A 374 6.12 0.63 -2.52
N TYR A 375 5.33 0.97 -3.54
CA TYR A 375 4.49 0.00 -4.22
C TYR A 375 5.30 -1.12 -4.86
N LEU A 376 6.46 -0.84 -5.46
CA LEU A 376 7.34 -1.89 -5.98
C LEU A 376 7.70 -2.91 -4.89
N ILE A 377 8.02 -2.46 -3.68
CA ILE A 377 8.41 -3.35 -2.58
C ILE A 377 7.18 -4.02 -1.94
N THR A 378 6.13 -3.26 -1.65
CA THR A 378 4.93 -3.75 -0.94
C THR A 378 4.04 -4.62 -1.82
N THR A 379 4.16 -4.53 -3.15
CA THR A 379 3.51 -5.49 -4.06
C THR A 379 3.97 -6.91 -3.76
N LEU A 380 5.23 -7.13 -3.39
CA LEU A 380 5.73 -8.46 -3.09
C LEU A 380 5.12 -9.07 -1.82
N THR A 381 4.86 -8.25 -0.80
CA THR A 381 4.51 -8.74 0.54
C THR A 381 3.04 -8.58 0.91
N ILE A 382 2.38 -7.53 0.44
CA ILE A 382 1.04 -7.12 0.88
C ILE A 382 0.21 -6.52 -0.27
N THR A 383 0.34 -7.05 -1.48
CA THR A 383 -0.38 -6.63 -2.71
C THR A 383 -0.24 -5.18 -3.17
N GLY A 384 0.58 -4.37 -2.52
CA GLY A 384 0.93 -3.02 -2.96
C GLY A 384 -0.29 -2.13 -3.19
N LEU A 385 -0.44 -1.62 -4.41
CA LEU A 385 -1.55 -0.75 -4.82
C LEU A 385 -2.94 -1.39 -4.61
N PHE A 386 -3.02 -2.72 -4.69
CA PHE A 386 -4.27 -3.47 -4.54
C PHE A 386 -4.54 -3.87 -3.09
N ASN A 387 -3.80 -3.33 -2.12
CA ASN A 387 -4.08 -3.61 -0.72
C ASN A 387 -5.42 -3.00 -0.30
N ASN A 388 -6.21 -3.77 0.46
CA ASN A 388 -7.52 -3.35 0.92
C ASN A 388 -7.51 -2.13 1.84
N ARG A 389 -6.40 -1.82 2.51
CA ARG A 389 -6.22 -0.66 3.39
C ARG A 389 -5.30 0.42 2.78
N ASP A 390 -5.00 0.35 1.47
CA ASP A 390 -4.09 1.31 0.84
C ASP A 390 -4.63 2.74 0.85
N VAL A 391 -3.90 3.63 1.54
CA VAL A 391 -4.16 5.07 1.59
C VAL A 391 -3.30 5.85 0.60
N PHE A 392 -2.24 5.25 0.06
CA PHE A 392 -1.29 5.94 -0.80
C PHE A 392 -1.95 6.41 -2.10
N VAL A 393 -2.94 5.69 -2.64
CA VAL A 393 -3.68 6.12 -3.85
C VAL A 393 -4.31 7.51 -3.70
N PHE A 394 -4.88 7.83 -2.55
CA PHE A 394 -5.49 9.14 -2.28
C PHE A 394 -4.43 10.24 -2.14
N ILE A 395 -3.36 9.95 -1.41
CA ILE A 395 -2.25 10.87 -1.19
C ILE A 395 -1.53 11.15 -2.53
N LEU A 396 -1.33 10.12 -3.34
CA LEU A 396 -0.77 10.21 -4.69
C LEU A 396 -1.62 11.12 -5.58
N GLY A 397 -2.95 10.98 -5.54
CA GLY A 397 -3.87 11.88 -6.23
C GLY A 397 -3.63 13.36 -5.90
N GLY A 398 -3.50 13.69 -4.61
CA GLY A 398 -3.19 15.05 -4.14
C GLY A 398 -1.82 15.55 -4.61
N LEU A 399 -0.77 14.73 -4.48
CA LEU A 399 0.59 15.08 -4.93
C LEU A 399 0.67 15.36 -6.43
N LEU A 400 -0.07 14.61 -7.25
CA LEU A 400 -0.10 14.78 -8.70
C LEU A 400 -0.66 16.15 -9.14
N VAL A 401 -1.57 16.75 -8.37
CA VAL A 401 -2.09 18.09 -8.64
C VAL A 401 -0.96 19.12 -8.54
N PHE A 402 -0.20 19.11 -7.45
CA PHE A 402 0.79 20.15 -7.18
C PHE A 402 2.07 19.99 -8.02
N ASN A 403 2.44 18.75 -8.35
CA ASN A 403 3.51 18.48 -9.33
C ASN A 403 3.18 19.05 -10.72
N SER A 404 1.90 19.10 -11.10
CA SER A 404 1.49 19.61 -12.40
C SER A 404 1.59 21.13 -12.55
N LYS A 405 1.29 21.87 -11.49
CA LYS A 405 1.26 23.34 -11.51
C LYS A 405 2.65 23.93 -11.60
N LYS A 406 3.61 23.34 -10.90
CA LYS A 406 5.02 23.75 -10.93
C LYS A 406 5.70 23.50 -12.29
N LYS A 407 5.07 22.76 -13.21
CA LYS A 407 5.51 22.61 -14.62
C LYS A 407 4.99 23.70 -15.56
N GLY A 408 3.90 24.38 -15.21
CA GLY A 408 3.33 25.47 -16.02
C GLY A 408 3.84 26.86 -15.65
N GLN A 409 4.82 26.95 -14.74
CA GLN A 409 5.48 28.18 -14.31
C GLN A 409 6.96 28.24 -14.77
N ILE A 410 7.31 27.43 -15.78
CA ILE A 410 8.64 27.41 -16.41
C ILE A 410 8.47 27.79 -17.87
#